data_AF-A0A9D9H2U9-F1
#
_entry.id   AF-A0A9D9H2U9-F1
#
_cell.length_a   1.000
_cell.length_b   1.000
_cell.length_c   1.000
_cell.angle_alpha   90.00
_cell.angle_beta   90.00
_cell.angle_gamma   90.00
#
_symmetry.space_group_name_H-M   'P 1'
#
loop_
_entity.id
_entity.type
_entity.pdbx_description
1 polymer ?
#
loop_
_entity_poly.entity_id
_entity_poly.type
_entity_poly.pdbx_seq_one_letter_code
_entity_poly.pdbx_strand_id
1 'polypeptide(L)'
;MKRRFRKTGEIVDVISYNKYTTTKRNSELDWVSYIDSKGVEHEHEKRLNIYWDFENVEEAPDTDIDWEKVRIKAAISALQGFCSNSEAFNNEDDKLAKWSVSCADALIAELKKGGEK
;
A
#
# COMPACT_ATOMS: atom_id res chain seq x y z
N MET A 1 -12.14 3.95 4.49
CA MET A 1 -10.76 4.09 5.00
C MET A 1 -10.57 3.19 6.21
N LYS A 2 -9.47 2.42 6.29
CA LYS A 2 -9.25 1.56 7.46
C LYS A 2 -8.86 2.38 8.70
N ARG A 3 -9.51 2.08 9.82
CA ARG A 3 -9.28 2.71 11.12
C ARG A 3 -9.34 1.64 12.20
N ARG A 4 -8.63 1.84 13.30
CA ARG A 4 -8.72 0.96 14.46
C ARG A 4 -9.46 1.67 15.58
N PHE A 5 -10.44 1.00 16.18
CA PHE A 5 -11.06 1.45 17.42
C PHE A 5 -10.03 1.42 18.55
N ARG A 6 -9.81 2.56 19.22
CA ARG A 6 -8.89 2.65 20.36
C ARG A 6 -9.34 1.80 21.54
N LYS A 7 -10.67 1.65 21.73
CA LYS A 7 -11.25 0.94 22.87
C LYS A 7 -11.13 -0.59 22.75
N THR A 8 -11.36 -1.12 21.55
CA THR A 8 -11.46 -2.56 21.31
C THR A 8 -10.26 -3.13 20.54
N GLY A 9 -9.49 -2.26 19.87
CA GLY A 9 -8.45 -2.69 18.94
C GLY A 9 -9.00 -3.23 17.61
N GLU A 10 -10.32 -3.24 17.41
CA GLU A 10 -10.94 -3.73 16.17
C GLU A 10 -10.63 -2.81 14.99
N ILE A 11 -10.23 -3.40 13.86
CA ILE A 11 -10.05 -2.67 12.61
C ILE A 11 -11.35 -2.69 11.84
N VAL A 12 -11.81 -1.51 11.44
CA VAL A 12 -13.05 -1.29 10.70
C VAL A 12 -12.79 -0.43 9.47
N ASP A 13 -13.68 -0.53 8.49
CA ASP A 13 -13.66 0.35 7.33
C ASP A 13 -14.62 1.53 7.54
N VAL A 14 -14.08 2.71 7.81
CA VAL A 14 -14.89 3.92 7.98
C VAL A 14 -15.32 4.46 6.62
N ILE A 15 -16.63 4.59 6.45
CA ILE A 15 -17.28 5.06 5.23
C ILE A 15 -17.41 6.58 5.24
N SER A 16 -17.99 7.13 6.30
CA SER A 16 -18.28 8.56 6.44
C SER A 16 -18.33 8.93 7.92
N TYR A 17 -18.17 10.22 8.22
CA TYR A 17 -18.26 10.71 9.60
C TYR A 17 -18.62 12.18 9.60
N ASN A 18 -19.32 12.61 10.65
CA ASN A 18 -19.43 14.02 10.99
C ASN A 18 -18.48 14.35 12.14
N LYS A 19 -17.86 15.51 12.02
CA LYS A 19 -17.01 16.07 13.07
C LYS A 19 -17.53 17.45 13.43
N TYR A 20 -17.96 17.63 14.67
CA TYR A 20 -18.13 18.97 15.18
C TYR A 20 -16.80 19.48 15.73
N THR A 21 -16.18 20.45 15.06
CA THR A 21 -14.84 20.97 15.37
C THR A 21 -14.85 21.85 16.62
N THR A 22 -15.08 21.24 17.76
CA THR A 22 -14.93 21.87 19.07
C THR A 22 -14.00 21.05 19.95
N THR A 23 -13.52 21.63 21.05
CA THR A 23 -12.65 20.95 22.02
C THR A 23 -13.39 19.95 22.90
N LYS A 24 -14.70 19.73 22.68
CA LYS A 24 -15.56 18.85 23.46
C LYS A 24 -16.26 17.86 22.55
N ARG A 25 -16.54 16.66 23.08
CA ARG A 25 -17.44 15.72 22.40
C ARG A 25 -18.83 16.32 22.28
N ASN A 26 -19.45 16.12 21.13
CA ASN A 26 -20.86 16.44 20.92
C ASN A 26 -21.60 15.16 20.57
N SER A 27 -22.28 14.56 21.55
CA SER A 27 -22.99 13.29 21.37
C SER A 27 -24.16 13.33 20.39
N GLU A 28 -24.63 14.51 20.00
CA GLU A 28 -25.73 14.69 19.05
C GLU A 28 -25.23 14.86 17.61
N LEU A 29 -24.09 15.53 17.43
CA LEU A 29 -23.53 15.85 16.12
C LEU A 29 -22.40 14.90 15.70
N ASP A 30 -21.65 14.35 16.66
CA ASP A 30 -20.57 13.40 16.38
C ASP A 30 -21.17 12.02 16.07
N TRP A 31 -20.86 11.53 14.87
CA TRP A 31 -21.19 10.21 14.42
C TRP A 31 -20.18 9.69 13.41
N VAL A 32 -20.08 8.36 13.30
CA VAL A 32 -19.23 7.67 12.33
C VAL A 32 -20.02 6.51 11.72
N SER A 33 -20.00 6.38 10.40
CA SER A 33 -20.49 5.20 9.69
C SER A 33 -19.31 4.30 9.30
N TYR A 34 -19.41 3.00 9.58
CA TYR A 34 -18.32 2.06 9.34
C TYR A 34 -18.82 0.63 9.07
N ILE A 35 -17.99 -0.18 8.44
CA ILE A 35 -18.18 -1.63 8.29
C ILE A 35 -17.28 -2.34 9.28
N ASP A 36 -17.86 -3.18 10.13
CA ASP A 36 -17.11 -3.91 11.15
C ASP A 36 -16.32 -5.10 10.58
N SER A 37 -15.54 -5.76 11.45
CA SER A 37 -14.73 -6.92 11.05
C SER A 37 -15.54 -8.13 10.55
N LYS A 38 -16.85 -8.15 10.80
CA LYS A 38 -17.79 -9.19 10.33
C LYS A 38 -18.51 -8.81 9.04
N GLY A 39 -18.20 -7.64 8.47
CA GLY A 39 -18.84 -7.13 7.26
C GLY A 39 -20.21 -6.51 7.50
N VAL A 40 -20.58 -6.21 8.76
CA VAL A 40 -21.84 -5.55 9.08
C VAL A 40 -21.64 -4.04 9.00
N GLU A 41 -22.52 -3.37 8.26
CA GLU A 41 -22.54 -1.92 8.17
C GLU A 41 -23.27 -1.30 9.37
N HIS A 42 -22.59 -0.37 10.03
CA HIS A 42 -23.10 0.46 11.12
C HIS A 42 -23.21 1.89 10.62
N GLU A 43 -24.44 2.29 10.28
CA GLU A 43 -24.72 3.61 9.72
C GLU A 43 -25.00 4.64 10.82
N HIS A 44 -24.36 5.81 10.75
CA HIS A 44 -24.62 6.97 11.62
C HIS A 44 -24.51 6.64 13.13
N GLU A 45 -23.54 5.81 13.52
CA GLU A 45 -23.33 5.45 14.92
C GLU A 45 -22.95 6.69 15.74
N LYS A 46 -23.88 7.11 16.61
CA LYS A 46 -23.75 8.34 17.40
C LYS A 46 -22.73 8.17 18.52
N ARG A 47 -22.21 9.29 19.03
CA ARG A 47 -21.24 9.35 20.14
C ARG A 47 -19.84 8.85 19.77
N LEU A 48 -19.64 8.40 18.53
CA LEU A 48 -18.33 8.12 17.97
C LEU A 48 -17.79 9.39 17.32
N ASN A 49 -16.53 9.71 17.64
CA ASN A 49 -15.78 10.77 17.01
C ASN A 49 -14.50 10.18 16.39
N ILE A 50 -14.33 10.43 15.09
CA ILE A 50 -13.22 9.88 14.30
C ILE A 50 -11.83 10.12 14.92
N TYR A 51 -11.59 11.24 15.58
CA TYR A 51 -10.27 11.57 16.11
C TYR A 51 -10.04 11.05 17.52
N TRP A 52 -11.12 10.89 18.28
CA TRP A 52 -11.05 10.50 19.68
C TRP A 52 -11.19 8.98 19.87
N ASP A 53 -12.01 8.33 19.05
CA ASP A 53 -12.32 6.90 19.19
C ASP A 53 -11.51 6.01 18.26
N PHE A 54 -10.91 6.59 17.22
CA PHE A 54 -10.16 5.85 16.22
C PHE A 54 -8.70 6.30 16.17
N GLU A 55 -7.86 5.39 15.74
CA GLU A 55 -6.52 5.65 15.25
C GLU A 55 -6.42 5.27 13.78
N ASN A 56 -5.51 5.95 13.08
CA ASN A 56 -5.17 5.54 11.73
C ASN A 56 -4.48 4.18 11.82
N VAL A 57 -5.01 3.20 11.10
CA VAL A 57 -4.20 2.05 10.75
C VAL A 57 -3.33 2.59 9.63
N GLU A 58 -2.03 2.73 9.87
CA GLU A 58 -1.09 2.75 8.75
C GLU A 58 -1.37 1.45 8.01
N GLU A 59 -2.05 1.55 6.86
CA GLU A 59 -2.08 0.45 5.91
C GLU A 59 -0.61 0.15 5.67
N ALA A 60 -0.14 -1.00 6.14
CA ALA A 60 1.12 -1.53 5.67
C ALA A 60 1.04 -1.38 4.15
N PRO A 61 2.02 -0.71 3.51
CA PRO A 61 1.95 -0.42 2.09
C PRO A 61 1.61 -1.73 1.41
N ASP A 62 0.52 -1.72 0.64
CA ASP A 62 -0.09 -2.89 0.00
C ASP A 62 1.01 -3.90 -0.30
N THR A 63 1.04 -5.00 0.46
CA THR A 63 2.04 -6.06 0.27
C THR A 63 1.88 -6.73 -1.10
N ASP A 64 0.86 -6.35 -1.85
CA ASP A 64 0.69 -6.66 -3.27
C ASP A 64 1.58 -5.76 -4.13
N ILE A 65 2.90 -5.85 -3.89
CA ILE A 65 3.90 -5.33 -4.80
C ILE A 65 3.66 -6.04 -6.14
N ASP A 66 3.24 -5.27 -7.15
CA ASP A 66 3.13 -5.74 -8.52
C ASP A 66 4.53 -6.07 -9.05
N TRP A 67 4.96 -7.30 -8.78
CA TRP A 67 6.30 -7.79 -9.09
C TRP A 67 6.58 -7.80 -10.59
N GLU A 68 5.54 -7.87 -11.44
CA GLU A 68 5.72 -7.79 -12.89
C GLU A 68 6.05 -6.36 -13.32
N LYS A 69 5.40 -5.34 -12.74
CA LYS A 69 5.82 -3.95 -12.97
C LYS A 69 7.23 -3.67 -12.49
N VAL A 70 7.61 -4.22 -11.32
CA VAL A 70 8.99 -4.10 -10.81
C VAL A 70 9.99 -4.75 -11.78
N ARG A 71 9.65 -5.93 -12.30
CA ARG A 71 10.47 -6.69 -13.26
C ARG A 71 10.70 -5.94 -14.56
N ILE A 72 9.63 -5.43 -15.17
CA ILE A 72 9.70 -4.68 -16.43
C ILE A 72 10.57 -3.43 -16.25
N LYS A 73 10.37 -2.68 -15.15
CA LYS A 73 11.16 -1.48 -14.87
C LYS A 73 12.63 -1.79 -14.68
N ALA A 74 12.95 -2.83 -13.89
CA ALA A 74 14.33 -3.25 -13.67
C ALA A 74 15.01 -3.73 -14.97
N ALA A 75 14.29 -4.48 -15.81
CA ALA A 75 14.80 -4.93 -17.10
C ALA A 75 15.09 -3.76 -18.05
N ILE A 76 14.21 -2.76 -18.13
CA ILE A 76 14.45 -1.55 -18.93
C ILE A 76 15.69 -0.80 -18.42
N SER A 77 15.85 -0.65 -17.10
CA SER A 77 17.03 0.01 -16.52
C SER A 77 18.32 -0.76 -16.80
N ALA A 78 18.31 -2.09 -16.73
CA ALA A 78 19.46 -2.92 -17.10
C ALA A 78 19.81 -2.74 -18.58
N LEU A 79 18.79 -2.78 -19.47
CA LEU A 79 18.97 -2.57 -20.91
C LEU A 79 19.57 -1.20 -21.21
N GLN A 80 19.08 -0.14 -20.55
CA GLN A 80 19.64 1.21 -20.68
C GLN A 80 21.10 1.27 -20.22
N GLY A 81 21.44 0.59 -19.12
CA GLY A 81 22.82 0.48 -18.64
C GLY A 81 23.73 -0.23 -19.63
N PHE A 82 23.27 -1.34 -20.22
CA PHE A 82 24.01 -2.04 -21.27
C PHE A 82 24.19 -1.16 -22.52
N CYS A 83 23.12 -0.55 -23.05
CA CYS A 83 23.20 0.29 -24.23
C CYS A 83 24.03 1.56 -24.04
N SER A 84 24.23 2.01 -22.79
CA SER A 84 25.08 3.16 -22.46
C SER A 84 26.57 2.81 -22.39
N ASN A 85 26.93 1.52 -22.42
CA ASN A 85 28.31 1.07 -22.50
C ASN A 85 28.76 1.04 -23.97
N SER A 86 29.87 1.71 -24.29
CA SER A 86 30.44 1.76 -25.65
C SER A 86 30.80 0.39 -26.23
N GLU A 87 30.97 -0.64 -25.39
CA GLU A 87 31.25 -2.02 -25.81
C GLU A 87 29.99 -2.84 -26.15
N ALA A 88 28.78 -2.35 -25.86
CA ALA A 88 27.54 -3.08 -26.12
C ALA A 88 27.17 -3.19 -27.60
N PHE A 89 27.88 -2.46 -28.47
CA PHE A 89 27.61 -2.35 -29.91
C PHE A 89 27.81 -3.65 -30.72
N ASN A 90 28.31 -4.73 -30.11
CA ASN A 90 28.55 -6.01 -30.79
C ASN A 90 27.61 -7.15 -30.33
N ASN A 91 26.69 -6.89 -29.41
CA ASN A 91 25.75 -7.90 -28.95
C ASN A 91 24.44 -7.83 -29.76
N GLU A 92 23.96 -8.98 -30.22
CA GLU A 92 22.64 -9.10 -30.86
C GLU A 92 21.55 -8.63 -29.89
N ASP A 93 20.58 -7.85 -30.37
CA ASP A 93 19.49 -7.27 -29.57
C ASP A 93 18.76 -8.31 -28.69
N ASP A 94 18.62 -9.54 -29.19
CA ASP A 94 18.03 -10.67 -28.47
C ASP A 94 18.83 -11.05 -27.21
N LYS A 95 20.17 -10.99 -27.25
CA LYS A 95 21.03 -11.28 -26.10
C LYS A 95 20.90 -10.19 -25.03
N LEU A 96 20.87 -8.94 -25.45
CA LEU A 96 20.70 -7.79 -24.54
C LEU A 96 19.34 -7.85 -23.82
N ALA A 97 18.27 -8.20 -24.53
CA ALA A 97 16.95 -8.38 -23.94
C ALA A 97 16.94 -9.50 -22.89
N LYS A 98 17.52 -10.67 -23.21
CA LYS A 98 17.60 -11.81 -22.29
C LYS A 98 18.43 -11.51 -21.04
N TRP A 99 19.58 -10.84 -21.18
CA TRP A 99 20.40 -10.44 -20.03
C TRP A 99 19.67 -9.45 -19.13
N SER A 100 18.99 -8.47 -19.71
CA SER A 100 18.22 -7.47 -18.97
C SER A 100 17.11 -8.09 -18.14
N VAL A 101 16.39 -9.07 -18.70
CA VAL A 101 15.39 -9.85 -17.98
C VAL A 101 16.02 -10.66 -16.86
N SER A 102 17.13 -11.35 -17.12
CA SER A 102 17.84 -12.14 -16.10
C SER A 102 18.35 -11.27 -14.94
N CYS A 103 18.82 -10.04 -15.21
CA CYS A 103 19.21 -9.09 -14.17
C CYS A 103 18.01 -8.67 -13.30
N ALA A 104 16.86 -8.41 -13.92
CA ALA A 104 15.63 -8.07 -13.21
C ALA A 104 15.14 -9.22 -12.31
N ASP A 105 15.17 -10.45 -12.81
CA ASP A 105 14.76 -11.64 -12.05
C ASP A 105 15.67 -11.87 -10.83
N ALA A 106 16.99 -11.73 -10.99
CA ALA A 106 17.95 -11.82 -9.89
C ALA A 106 17.73 -10.73 -8.84
N LEU A 107 17.49 -9.49 -9.27
CA LEU A 107 17.21 -8.37 -8.36
C LEU A 107 15.93 -8.60 -7.55
N ILE A 108 14.86 -9.06 -8.20
CA ILE A 108 13.60 -9.39 -7.52
C ILE A 108 13.80 -10.50 -6.50
N ALA A 109 14.57 -11.53 -6.83
CA ALA A 109 14.86 -12.62 -5.90
C ALA A 109 15.56 -12.11 -4.63
N GLU A 110 16.51 -11.18 -4.75
CA GLU A 110 17.16 -10.55 -3.60
C GLU A 110 16.21 -9.66 -2.80
N LEU A 111 15.38 -8.86 -3.46
CA LEU A 111 14.40 -7.99 -2.80
C LEU A 111 13.35 -8.79 -2.02
N LYS A 112 12.91 -9.94 -2.55
CA LYS A 112 11.97 -10.84 -1.87
C LYS A 112 12.56 -11.44 -0.59
N LYS A 113 13.86 -11.79 -0.58
CA LYS A 113 14.55 -12.27 0.65
C LYS A 113 14.54 -11.22 1.77
N GLY A 114 14.60 -9.93 1.43
CA GLY A 114 14.57 -8.83 2.39
C GLY A 114 13.18 -8.50 2.95
N GLY A 115 12.12 -9.03 2.34
CA GLY A 115 10.71 -8.81 2.73
C GLY A 115 10.14 -9.83 3.72
N GLU A 116 10.86 -10.91 4.02
CA GLU A 116 10.45 -11.95 4.99
C GLU A 116 10.91 -11.63 6.43
N LYS A 117 10.71 -10.40 6.91
CA LYS A 117 11.00 -10.02 8.31
C LYS A 117 9.76 -10.00 9.19
#